data_AF-A0ABC9QK82-F1
#
_entry.id   AF-A0ABC9QK82-F1
#
_cell.length_a   1.000
_cell.length_b   1.000
_cell.length_c   1.000
_cell.angle_alpha   90.00
_cell.angle_beta   90.00
_cell.angle_gamma   90.00
#
_symmetry.space_group_name_H-M   'P 1'
#
loop_
_entity.id
_entity.type
_entity.pdbx_description
1 polymer ?
#
loop_
_entity_poly.entity_id
_entity_poly.type
_entity_poly.pdbx_seq_one_letter_code
_entity_poly.pdbx_strand_id
1 'polypeptide(L)'
;MLPLFAFANAGVNLSNIDIGAIFSGVSIGIFLGLFVGKQVGVFLFSYLAIRFKFAALPQGSNLKQLYGVCILTGIGFTMSLFIDGLAYEVSDIFNYADNLAILIASFCSGIWGFIYLKFFTTRS
;
A
#
# COMPACT_ATOMS: atom_id res chain seq x y z
N MET A 1 14.99 12.06 7.65
CA MET A 1 15.24 11.46 6.32
C MET A 1 13.95 11.23 5.53
N LEU A 2 12.93 10.56 6.10
CA LEU A 2 11.65 10.28 5.43
C LEU A 2 10.93 11.47 4.76
N PRO A 3 10.82 12.67 5.39
CA PRO A 3 10.12 13.79 4.76
C PRO A 3 10.84 14.34 3.53
N LEU A 4 12.18 14.35 3.57
CA LEU A 4 13.02 14.84 2.46
C LEU A 4 12.96 13.87 1.27
N PHE A 5 12.97 12.56 1.55
CA PHE A 5 12.85 11.51 0.53
C PHE A 5 11.47 11.52 -0.14
N ALA A 6 10.42 11.69 0.66
CA ALA A 6 9.07 11.89 0.15
C ALA A 6 8.97 13.17 -0.68
N PHE A 7 9.57 14.29 -0.27
CA PHE A 7 9.53 15.54 -1.04
C PHE A 7 10.29 15.44 -2.38
N ALA A 8 11.44 14.74 -2.39
CA ALA A 8 12.23 14.53 -3.61
C ALA A 8 11.55 13.58 -4.62
N ASN A 9 10.92 12.49 -4.15
CA ASN A 9 10.27 11.49 -5.01
C ASN A 9 8.78 11.77 -5.28
N ALA A 10 8.10 12.52 -4.40
CA ALA A 10 6.73 13.00 -4.62
C ALA A 10 6.69 14.26 -5.51
N GLY A 11 7.85 14.76 -5.95
CA GLY A 11 7.99 15.72 -7.05
C GLY A 11 7.61 15.10 -8.41
N VAL A 12 6.45 14.43 -8.45
CA VAL A 12 5.89 13.81 -9.65
C VAL A 12 5.48 14.95 -10.57
N ASN A 13 6.13 15.04 -11.74
CA ASN A 13 5.84 16.08 -12.70
C ASN A 13 4.51 15.77 -13.41
N LEU A 14 3.40 16.21 -12.82
CA LEU A 14 2.03 15.99 -13.29
C LEU A 14 1.74 16.63 -14.66
N SER A 15 2.65 17.46 -15.19
CA SER A 15 2.46 18.18 -16.46
C SER A 15 2.68 17.32 -17.72
N ASN A 16 3.32 16.15 -17.59
CA ASN A 16 3.60 15.23 -18.71
C ASN A 16 3.12 13.79 -18.44
N ILE A 17 2.12 13.63 -17.56
CA ILE A 17 1.53 12.31 -17.32
C ILE A 17 0.56 12.01 -18.44
N ASP A 18 0.99 11.17 -19.37
CA ASP A 18 0.10 10.59 -20.35
C ASP A 18 -0.89 9.67 -19.62
N ILE A 19 -2.17 10.02 -19.61
CA ILE A 19 -3.21 9.29 -18.86
C ILE A 19 -3.29 7.82 -19.34
N GLY A 20 -2.88 7.55 -20.58
CA GLY A 20 -2.73 6.19 -21.12
C GLY A 20 -1.61 5.37 -20.45
N ALA A 21 -0.55 6.01 -19.94
CA ALA A 21 0.54 5.33 -19.24
C ALA A 21 0.12 4.80 -17.86
N ILE A 22 -0.87 5.42 -17.21
CA ILE A 22 -1.49 4.90 -15.98
C ILE A 22 -2.24 3.59 -16.25
N PHE A 23 -2.78 3.42 -17.46
CA PHE A 23 -3.39 2.18 -17.92
C PHE A 23 -2.37 1.19 -18.52
N SER A 24 -1.07 1.49 -18.44
CA SER A 24 -0.06 0.50 -18.78
C SER A 24 -0.20 -0.70 -17.83
N GLY A 25 0.01 -1.91 -18.36
CA GLY A 25 -0.10 -3.13 -17.56
C GLY A 25 0.82 -3.13 -16.33
N VAL A 26 1.91 -2.37 -16.37
CA VAL A 26 2.88 -2.21 -15.29
C VAL A 26 2.28 -1.42 -14.12
N SER A 27 1.76 -0.21 -14.37
CA SER A 27 1.18 0.63 -13.30
C SER A 27 -0.04 -0.03 -12.63
N ILE A 28 -0.88 -0.73 -13.39
CA ILE A 28 -2.00 -1.53 -12.85
C ILE A 28 -1.48 -2.70 -12.02
N GLY A 29 -0.41 -3.37 -12.48
CA GLY A 29 0.24 -4.44 -11.74
C GLY A 29 0.81 -3.95 -10.40
N ILE A 30 1.46 -2.79 -10.39
CA ILE A 30 1.96 -2.15 -9.17
C ILE A 30 0.81 -1.78 -8.25
N PHE A 31 -0.24 -1.15 -8.78
CA PHE A 31 -1.43 -0.78 -8.00
C PHE A 31 -2.07 -2.01 -7.34
N LEU A 32 -2.35 -3.07 -8.10
CA LEU A 32 -2.96 -4.30 -7.59
C LEU A 32 -2.03 -5.05 -6.65
N GLY A 33 -0.72 -5.11 -6.94
CA GLY A 33 0.28 -5.73 -6.08
C GLY A 33 0.41 -5.02 -4.74
N LEU A 34 0.40 -3.68 -4.74
CA LEU A 34 0.50 -2.90 -3.53
C LEU A 34 -0.79 -2.91 -2.71
N PHE A 35 -1.93 -2.71 -3.38
CA PHE A 35 -3.22 -2.61 -2.73
C PHE A 35 -3.73 -3.99 -2.32
N VAL A 36 -3.90 -4.91 -3.27
CA VAL A 36 -4.47 -6.24 -3.02
C VAL A 36 -3.41 -7.20 -2.48
N GLY A 37 -2.21 -7.20 -3.07
CA GLY A 37 -1.15 -8.15 -2.70
C GLY A 37 -0.71 -8.02 -1.24
N LYS A 38 -0.48 -6.80 -0.74
CA LYS A 38 -0.16 -6.61 0.70
C LYS A 38 -1.32 -6.98 1.61
N GLN A 39 -2.53 -6.55 1.29
CA GLN A 39 -3.71 -6.83 2.12
C GLN A 39 -3.93 -8.35 2.27
N VAL A 40 -3.95 -9.06 1.15
CA VAL A 40 -4.16 -10.51 1.11
C VAL A 40 -2.97 -11.24 1.73
N GLY A 41 -1.74 -10.86 1.41
CA GLY A 41 -0.53 -11.51 1.92
C GLY A 41 -0.43 -11.41 3.45
N VAL A 42 -0.58 -10.22 4.01
CA VAL A 42 -0.50 -10.00 5.46
C VAL A 42 -1.66 -10.67 6.18
N PHE A 43 -2.88 -10.60 5.64
CA PHE A 43 -4.03 -11.26 6.25
C PHE A 43 -3.88 -12.78 6.23
N LEU A 44 -3.47 -13.37 5.11
CA LEU A 44 -3.32 -14.81 4.97
C LEU A 44 -2.24 -15.34 5.91
N PHE A 45 -1.07 -14.69 5.97
CA PHE A 45 -0.01 -15.08 6.89
C PHE A 45 -0.42 -14.92 8.35
N SER A 46 -1.06 -13.81 8.71
CA SER A 46 -1.54 -13.59 10.08
C SER A 46 -2.61 -14.63 10.47
N TYR A 47 -3.54 -14.92 9.56
CA TYR A 47 -4.58 -15.92 9.78
C TYR A 47 -3.99 -17.32 9.95
N LEU A 48 -3.03 -17.72 9.10
CA LEU A 48 -2.33 -18.99 9.22
C LEU A 48 -1.53 -19.06 10.54
N ALA A 49 -0.80 -18.01 10.90
CA ALA A 49 -0.04 -17.95 12.15
C ALA A 49 -0.94 -18.13 13.38
N ILE A 50 -2.12 -17.51 13.39
CA ILE A 50 -3.12 -17.69 14.46
C ILE A 50 -3.69 -19.11 14.43
N ARG A 51 -4.01 -19.64 13.24
CA ARG A 51 -4.60 -20.98 13.09
C ARG A 51 -3.64 -22.10 13.51
N PHE A 52 -2.36 -21.93 13.25
CA PHE A 52 -1.30 -22.84 13.70
C PHE A 52 -0.81 -22.55 15.13
N LYS A 53 -1.42 -21.59 15.84
CA LYS A 53 -1.04 -21.15 17.20
C LYS A 53 0.42 -20.66 17.32
N PHE A 54 1.04 -20.23 16.22
CA PHE A 54 2.34 -19.53 16.23
C PHE A 54 2.22 -18.09 16.74
N ALA A 55 1.05 -17.47 16.60
CA ALA A 55 0.75 -16.14 17.10
C ALA A 55 -0.59 -16.12 17.86
N ALA A 56 -0.66 -15.30 18.91
CA ALA A 56 -1.90 -15.05 19.64
C ALA A 56 -2.46 -13.67 19.27
N LEU A 57 -3.79 -13.56 19.18
CA LEU A 57 -4.44 -12.25 19.09
C LEU A 57 -4.14 -11.47 20.39
N PRO A 58 -3.88 -10.15 20.29
CA PRO A 58 -3.72 -9.30 21.47
C PRO A 58 -4.93 -9.43 22.41
N GLN A 59 -4.71 -9.36 23.73
CA GLN A 59 -5.80 -9.42 24.70
C GLN A 59 -6.84 -8.33 24.41
N GLY A 60 -8.10 -8.74 24.19
CA GLY A 60 -9.21 -7.84 23.84
C GLY A 60 -9.35 -7.52 22.35
N SER A 61 -8.50 -8.05 21.46
CA SER A 61 -8.62 -7.85 20.01
C SER A 61 -9.44 -8.94 19.32
N ASN A 62 -10.31 -8.52 18.40
CA ASN A 62 -11.09 -9.41 17.55
C ASN A 62 -10.41 -9.63 16.18
N LEU A 63 -10.71 -10.75 15.52
CA LEU A 63 -10.25 -11.02 14.13
C LEU A 63 -10.59 -9.87 13.16
N LYS A 64 -11.65 -9.11 13.44
CA LYS A 64 -12.04 -7.92 12.67
C LYS A 64 -11.04 -6.77 12.84
N GLN A 65 -10.53 -6.53 14.05
CA GLN A 65 -9.49 -5.52 14.26
C GLN A 65 -8.17 -5.94 13.61
N LEU A 66 -7.82 -7.23 13.67
CA LEU A 66 -6.65 -7.76 12.96
C LEU A 66 -6.76 -7.47 11.45
N TYR A 67 -7.92 -7.73 10.84
CA TYR A 67 -8.15 -7.43 9.42
C TYR A 67 -8.03 -5.92 9.13
N GLY A 68 -8.55 -5.06 10.00
CA GLY A 68 -8.38 -3.61 9.90
C GLY A 68 -6.91 -3.17 9.91
N VAL A 69 -6.08 -3.78 10.77
CA VAL A 69 -4.63 -3.55 10.80
C VAL A 69 -3.96 -4.09 9.53
N CYS A 70 -4.38 -5.24 9.01
CA CYS A 70 -3.88 -5.75 7.73
C CYS A 70 -4.15 -4.77 6.57
N ILE A 71 -5.31 -4.12 6.54
CA ILE A 71 -5.59 -3.10 5.50
C ILE A 71 -4.62 -1.90 5.64
N LEU A 72 -4.31 -1.47 6.86
CA LEU A 72 -3.36 -0.39 7.10
C LEU A 72 -1.92 -0.76 6.68
N THR A 73 -1.54 -2.03 6.71
CA THR A 73 -0.22 -2.45 6.19
C THR A 73 -0.03 -2.23 4.68
N GLY A 74 -1.13 -2.03 3.94
CA GLY A 74 -1.10 -1.60 2.54
C GLY A 74 -0.57 -0.17 2.33
N ILE A 75 -0.42 0.63 3.39
CA ILE A 75 0.20 1.97 3.32
C ILE A 75 1.72 1.80 3.17
N GLY A 76 2.16 1.61 1.92
CA GLY A 76 3.55 1.34 1.56
C GLY A 76 4.32 2.50 0.97
N PHE A 77 3.70 3.69 0.89
CA PHE A 77 4.16 4.85 0.13
C PHE A 77 5.68 5.00 0.04
N THR A 78 6.37 5.22 1.15
CA THR A 78 7.81 5.54 1.15
C THR A 78 8.72 4.38 0.73
N MET A 79 8.44 3.15 1.17
CA MET A 79 9.22 1.98 0.76
C MET A 79 8.94 1.57 -0.68
N SER A 80 7.74 1.83 -1.17
CA SER A 80 7.33 1.47 -2.53
C SER A 80 7.93 2.45 -3.54
N LEU A 81 7.92 3.75 -3.25
CA LEU A 81 8.67 4.75 -4.04
C LEU A 81 10.18 4.47 -4.06
N PHE A 82 10.74 3.97 -2.96
CA PHE A 82 12.15 3.58 -2.91
C PHE A 82 12.45 2.36 -3.80
N ILE A 83 11.60 1.34 -3.77
CA ILE A 83 11.72 0.15 -4.64
C ILE A 83 11.52 0.52 -6.10
N ASP A 84 10.57 1.40 -6.41
CA ASP A 84 10.31 1.87 -7.78
C ASP A 84 11.51 2.64 -8.34
N GLY A 85 12.09 3.54 -7.53
CA GLY A 85 13.33 4.25 -7.89
C GLY A 85 14.53 3.33 -8.12
N LEU A 86 14.63 2.20 -7.40
CA LEU A 86 15.64 1.17 -7.63
C LEU A 86 15.36 0.30 -8.87
N ALA A 87 14.08 0.06 -9.17
CA ALA A 87 13.67 -0.80 -10.27
C ALA A 87 13.89 -0.14 -11.64
N TYR A 88 13.84 1.20 -11.70
CA TYR A 88 13.87 1.96 -12.96
C TYR A 88 14.98 3.02 -13.05
N GLU A 89 16.13 2.78 -12.41
CA GLU A 89 17.34 3.63 -12.49
C GLU A 89 17.80 3.98 -13.93
N VAL A 90 17.32 3.27 -14.97
CA VAL A 90 17.81 3.36 -16.35
C VAL A 90 16.75 3.86 -17.36
N SER A 91 15.48 4.04 -16.97
CA SER A 91 14.40 4.40 -17.93
C SER A 91 13.46 5.48 -17.38
N ASP A 92 13.74 6.74 -17.73
CA ASP A 92 13.03 7.94 -17.28
C ASP A 92 11.52 8.01 -17.61
N ILE A 93 11.03 7.17 -18.53
CA ILE A 93 9.69 7.34 -19.13
C ILE A 93 8.58 6.77 -18.23
N PHE A 94 8.86 5.72 -17.43
CA PHE A 94 7.83 5.04 -16.61
C PHE A 94 7.78 5.50 -15.15
N ASN A 95 8.85 6.14 -14.67
CA ASN A 95 9.00 6.58 -13.28
C ASN A 95 7.84 7.45 -12.76
N TYR A 96 7.22 8.29 -13.59
CA TYR A 96 6.16 9.19 -13.10
C TYR A 96 4.79 8.51 -12.92
N ALA A 97 4.43 7.59 -13.83
CA ALA A 97 3.15 6.90 -13.77
C ALA A 97 3.10 5.89 -12.61
N ASP A 98 4.21 5.22 -12.35
CA ASP A 98 4.32 4.19 -11.31
C ASP A 98 4.35 4.81 -9.90
N ASN A 99 5.11 5.89 -9.71
CA ASN A 99 5.08 6.69 -8.48
C ASN A 99 3.66 7.23 -8.18
N LEU A 100 2.92 7.67 -9.21
CA LEU A 100 1.53 8.09 -9.06
C LEU A 100 0.62 6.92 -8.66
N ALA A 101 0.78 5.76 -9.28
CA ALA A 101 0.01 4.55 -8.94
C ALA A 101 0.24 4.11 -7.49
N ILE A 102 1.48 4.16 -7.01
CA ILE A 102 1.86 3.88 -5.61
C ILE A 102 1.19 4.86 -4.64
N LEU A 103 1.14 6.14 -5.00
CA LEU A 103 0.53 7.20 -4.20
C LEU A 103 -0.99 7.01 -4.11
N ILE A 104 -1.66 6.73 -5.23
CA ILE A 104 -3.09 6.43 -5.29
C ILE A 104 -3.41 5.15 -4.50
N ALA A 105 -2.63 4.07 -4.69
CA ALA A 105 -2.81 2.81 -3.98
C ALA A 105 -2.70 2.98 -2.46
N SER A 106 -1.66 3.70 -2.01
CA SER A 106 -1.45 3.98 -0.58
C SER A 106 -2.56 4.83 0.01
N PHE A 107 -3.03 5.84 -0.72
CA PHE A 107 -4.14 6.71 -0.30
C PHE A 107 -5.45 5.93 -0.21
N CYS A 108 -5.77 5.12 -1.21
CA CYS A 108 -6.92 4.22 -1.18
C CYS A 108 -6.83 3.25 0.00
N SER A 109 -5.68 2.61 0.24
CA SER A 109 -5.52 1.67 1.36
C SER A 109 -5.67 2.36 2.72
N GLY A 110 -5.18 3.59 2.84
CA GLY A 110 -5.36 4.41 4.04
C GLY A 110 -6.82 4.76 4.30
N ILE A 111 -7.55 5.23 3.29
CA ILE A 111 -8.99 5.55 3.40
C ILE A 111 -9.78 4.30 3.76
N TRP A 112 -9.54 3.19 3.05
CA TRP A 112 -10.28 1.95 3.28
C TRP A 112 -9.99 1.37 4.66
N GLY A 113 -8.73 1.36 5.08
CA GLY A 113 -8.32 0.92 6.41
C GLY A 113 -8.91 1.80 7.51
N PHE A 114 -8.90 3.12 7.31
CA PHE A 114 -9.48 4.07 8.27
C PHE A 114 -10.99 3.91 8.39
N ILE A 115 -11.74 3.81 7.28
CA ILE A 115 -13.19 3.60 7.29
C ILE A 115 -13.53 2.29 7.98
N TYR A 116 -12.84 1.21 7.61
CA TYR A 116 -13.08 -0.11 8.21
C TYR A 116 -12.80 -0.08 9.72
N LEU A 117 -11.66 0.47 10.13
CA LEU A 117 -11.28 0.50 11.54
C LEU A 117 -12.18 1.44 12.35
N LYS A 118 -12.63 2.57 11.78
CA LYS A 118 -13.61 3.46 12.41
C LYS A 118 -14.96 2.78 12.63
N PHE A 119 -15.46 2.01 11.67
CA PHE A 119 -16.72 1.28 11.81
C PHE A 119 -16.64 0.13 12.83
N PHE A 120 -15.51 -0.56 12.91
CA PHE A 120 -15.37 -1.75 13.76
C PHE A 120 -14.81 -1.46 15.17
N THR A 121 -14.02 -0.39 15.35
CA THR A 121 -13.50 0.00 16.68
C THR A 121 -14.54 0.73 17.54
N THR A 122 -15.50 1.45 16.94
CA THR A 122 -16.57 2.15 17.69
C THR A 122 -17.66 1.22 18.24
N ARG A 123 -17.55 -0.10 18.02
CA ARG A 123 -18.48 -1.12 18.55
C ARG A 123 -17.86 -2.07 19.59
N SER A 124 -16.87 -1.59 20.35
CA SER A 124 -16.36 -2.28 21.54
C SER A 124 -16.84 -1.63 22.82
#